data_AF-A0A2I0CZ76-F1
#
_entry.id   AF-A0A2I0CZ76-F1
#
_cell.length_a   1.000
_cell.length_b   1.000
_cell.length_c   1.000
_cell.angle_alpha   90.00
_cell.angle_beta   90.00
_cell.angle_gamma   90.00
#
_symmetry.space_group_name_H-M   'P 1'
#
loop_
_entity.id
_entity.type
_entity.pdbx_description
1 polymer ?
#
loop_
_entity_poly.entity_id
_entity_poly.type
_entity_poly.pdbx_seq_one_letter_code
_entity_poly.pdbx_strand_id
1 'polypeptide(L)'
;YSALTCFCVAWMTSLNPMLHAGWIGAYVEARVRKPPVTDFRKIYETESLKEMAKIPLFKVVLVAALGNLGSLLGTVLYFIFVFPVLGIDPTVVISTGIGNMWAWVTGLF
;
A
#
# COMPACT_ATOMS: atom_id res chain seq x y z
N TYR A 1 -1.21 11.38 11.88
CA TYR A 1 0.09 11.62 11.25
C TYR A 1 0.44 10.55 10.24
N SER A 2 0.37 9.27 10.58
CA SER A 2 0.80 8.17 9.70
C SER A 2 -0.01 8.03 8.40
N ALA A 3 -1.31 8.31 8.41
CA ALA A 3 -2.11 8.36 7.18
C ALA A 3 -1.67 9.49 6.22
N LEU A 4 -1.31 10.65 6.76
CA LEU A 4 -0.78 11.77 5.96
C LEU A 4 0.60 11.41 5.38
N THR A 5 1.44 10.74 6.17
CA THR A 5 2.72 10.20 5.67
C THR A 5 2.49 9.21 4.53
N CYS A 6 1.57 8.25 4.67
CA CYS A 6 1.23 7.33 3.59
C CYS A 6 0.79 8.08 2.33
N PHE A 7 -0.04 9.11 2.47
CA PHE A 7 -0.50 9.92 1.34
C PHE A 7 0.65 10.65 0.64
N CYS A 8 1.53 11.32 1.40
CA CYS A 8 2.68 12.05 0.84
C CYS A 8 3.70 11.14 0.15
N VAL A 9 3.79 9.87 0.56
CA VAL A 9 4.76 8.90 0.03
C VAL A 9 4.15 7.97 -1.02
N ALA A 10 2.84 8.05 -1.27
CA ALA A 10 2.12 7.18 -2.21
C ALA A 10 2.76 7.13 -3.60
N TRP A 11 3.13 8.30 -4.17
CA TRP A 11 3.77 8.39 -5.49
C TRP A 11 5.11 7.64 -5.61
N MET A 12 5.84 7.53 -4.50
CA MET A 12 7.14 6.84 -4.47
C MET A 12 6.99 5.33 -4.75
N THR A 13 5.83 4.78 -4.40
CA THR A 13 5.52 3.37 -4.64
C THR A 13 5.48 3.04 -6.13
N SER A 14 5.02 4.00 -6.96
CA SER A 14 4.99 3.85 -8.41
C SER A 14 6.37 3.92 -9.07
N LEU A 15 7.36 4.57 -8.41
CA LEU A 15 8.74 4.66 -8.89
C LEU A 15 9.61 3.48 -8.44
N ASN A 16 9.45 3.05 -7.19
CA ASN A 16 10.16 1.90 -6.65
C ASN A 16 9.20 1.00 -5.87
N PRO A 17 8.79 -0.15 -6.44
CA PRO A 17 7.91 -1.10 -5.78
C PRO A 17 8.46 -1.64 -4.45
N MET A 18 9.76 -1.54 -4.18
CA MET A 18 10.33 -1.96 -2.90
C MET A 18 10.06 -0.96 -1.77
N LEU A 19 9.74 0.30 -2.11
CA LEU A 19 9.51 1.40 -1.16
C LEU A 19 8.02 1.78 -1.13
N HIS A 20 7.19 0.84 -0.70
CA HIS A 20 5.75 1.06 -0.56
C HIS A 20 5.42 2.06 0.56
N ALA A 21 4.45 2.95 0.30
CA ALA A 21 4.00 3.95 1.26
C ALA A 21 3.51 3.36 2.60
N GLY A 22 2.94 2.15 2.58
CA GLY A 22 2.52 1.44 3.80
C GLY A 22 3.69 1.12 4.74
N TRP A 23 4.88 0.80 4.22
CA TRP A 23 6.05 0.52 5.05
C TRP A 23 6.56 1.77 5.75
N ILE A 24 6.57 2.90 5.04
CA ILE A 24 6.97 4.20 5.61
C ILE A 24 5.94 4.68 6.64
N GLY A 25 4.65 4.53 6.35
CA GLY A 25 3.58 4.83 7.30
C GLY A 25 3.62 3.97 8.56
N ALA A 26 3.85 2.66 8.42
CA ALA A 26 4.03 1.77 9.56
C ALA A 26 5.31 2.09 10.35
N TYR A 27 6.40 2.47 9.69
CA TYR A 27 7.61 2.92 10.37
C TYR A 27 7.34 4.16 11.24
N VAL A 28 6.64 5.15 10.69
CA VAL A 28 6.24 6.35 11.46
C VAL A 28 5.30 5.99 12.61
N GLU A 29 4.29 5.13 12.37
CA GLU A 29 3.38 4.67 13.43
C GLU A 29 4.12 3.91 14.53
N ALA A 30 5.10 3.07 14.18
CA ALA A 30 5.93 2.33 15.12
C ALA A 30 6.83 3.25 15.95
N ARG A 31 7.38 4.30 15.33
CA ARG A 31 8.18 5.33 16.03
C ARG A 31 7.37 6.09 17.06
N VAL A 32 6.10 6.37 16.77
CA VAL A 32 5.19 7.08 17.68
C VAL A 32 4.70 6.16 18.81
N ARG A 33 4.27 4.94 18.50
CA ARG A 33 3.68 4.02 19.50
C ARG A 33 4.69 3.20 20.27
N LYS A 34 5.90 2.99 19.74
CA LYS A 34 6.98 2.17 20.32
C LYS A 34 6.48 0.80 20.83
N PRO A 35 5.88 -0.04 19.95
CA PRO A 35 5.29 -1.30 20.37
C PRO A 35 6.35 -2.23 20.98
N PRO A 36 6.14 -2.80 22.19
CA PRO A 36 7.04 -3.77 22.77
C PRO A 36 6.92 -5.13 22.06
N VAL A 37 7.99 -5.93 22.10
CA VAL A 37 8.00 -7.28 21.51
C VAL A 37 6.96 -8.21 22.17
N THR A 38 6.55 -7.92 23.41
CA THR A 38 5.49 -8.66 24.12
C THR A 38 4.11 -8.50 23.48
N ASP A 39 3.89 -7.50 22.62
CA ASP A 39 2.62 -7.33 21.92
C ASP A 39 2.36 -8.43 20.88
N PHE A 40 3.38 -9.11 20.36
CA PHE A 40 3.20 -10.28 19.49
C PHE A 40 2.43 -11.40 20.20
N ARG A 41 2.74 -11.62 21.48
CA ARG A 41 2.06 -12.60 22.32
C ARG A 41 0.58 -12.22 22.49
N LYS A 42 0.31 -10.95 22.79
CA LYS A 42 -1.06 -10.45 22.98
C LYS A 42 -1.92 -10.56 21.72
N ILE A 43 -1.33 -10.34 20.54
CA ILE A 43 -2.04 -10.51 19.27
C ILE A 43 -2.42 -11.99 19.09
N TYR A 44 -1.50 -12.91 19.36
CA TYR A 44 -1.76 -14.35 19.23
C TYR A 44 -2.81 -14.87 20.21
N GLU A 45 -2.84 -14.35 21.44
CA GLU A 45 -3.79 -14.74 22.48
C GLU A 45 -5.20 -14.15 22.28
N THR A 46 -5.36 -13.21 21.35
CA THR A 46 -6.63 -12.54 21.08
C THR A 46 -7.34 -13.19 19.89
N GLU A 47 -8.62 -13.55 20.02
CA GLU A 47 -9.39 -14.16 18.91
C GLU A 47 -10.21 -13.15 18.10
N SER A 48 -10.40 -11.92 18.61
CA SER A 48 -11.22 -10.89 17.96
C SER A 48 -10.36 -9.80 17.31
N LEU A 49 -10.64 -9.51 16.03
CA LEU A 49 -10.02 -8.40 15.29
C LEU A 49 -10.22 -7.04 15.98
N LYS A 50 -11.36 -6.85 16.66
CA LYS A 50 -11.65 -5.61 17.39
C LYS A 50 -10.76 -5.44 18.61
N GLU A 51 -10.42 -6.54 19.26
CA GLU A 51 -9.49 -6.55 20.42
C GLU A 51 -8.04 -6.44 19.94
N MET A 52 -7.66 -7.11 18.85
CA MET A 52 -6.35 -6.94 18.21
C MET A 52 -6.12 -5.48 17.83
N ALA A 53 -7.14 -4.79 17.29
CA ALA A 53 -7.09 -3.38 16.92
C ALA A 53 -6.78 -2.42 18.10
N LYS A 54 -6.90 -2.87 19.35
CA LYS A 54 -6.48 -2.07 20.52
C LYS A 54 -4.97 -2.13 20.75
N ILE A 55 -4.32 -3.21 20.31
CA ILE A 55 -2.89 -3.48 20.52
C ILE A 55 -2.03 -2.52 19.67
N PRO A 56 -1.03 -1.82 20.26
CA PRO A 56 -0.16 -0.90 19.53
C PRO A 56 0.51 -1.51 18.31
N LEU A 57 1.04 -2.72 18.41
CA LEU A 57 1.67 -3.43 17.29
C LEU A 57 0.70 -3.69 16.13
N PHE A 58 -0.53 -4.13 16.44
CA PHE A 58 -1.52 -4.39 15.38
C PHE A 58 -1.93 -3.10 14.66
N LYS A 59 -1.98 -1.96 15.37
CA LYS A 59 -2.25 -0.65 14.75
C LYS A 59 -1.18 -0.26 13.72
N VAL A 60 0.09 -0.58 13.99
CA VAL A 60 1.20 -0.37 13.03
C VAL A 60 0.97 -1.18 11.77
N VAL A 61 0.65 -2.47 11.92
CA VAL A 61 0.35 -3.36 10.79
C VAL A 61 -0.87 -2.87 10.02
N LEU A 62 -1.91 -2.43 10.72
CA LEU A 62 -3.13 -1.89 10.12
C LEU A 62 -2.84 -0.64 9.28
N VAL A 63 -1.98 0.26 9.75
CA VAL A 63 -1.55 1.44 8.97
C VAL A 63 -0.83 1.02 7.69
N ALA A 64 0.07 0.03 7.74
CA ALA A 64 0.71 -0.49 6.53
C ALA A 64 -0.31 -1.08 5.56
N ALA A 65 -1.20 -1.94 6.05
CA ALA A 65 -2.21 -2.62 5.23
C ALA A 65 -3.16 -1.60 4.58
N LEU A 66 -3.70 -0.66 5.36
CA LEU A 66 -4.61 0.38 4.85
C LEU A 66 -3.90 1.34 3.88
N GLY A 67 -2.63 1.66 4.11
CA GLY A 67 -1.84 2.47 3.18
C GLY A 67 -1.69 1.79 1.82
N ASN A 68 -1.40 0.48 1.82
CA ASN A 68 -1.27 -0.29 0.59
C ASN A 68 -2.62 -0.48 -0.12
N LEU A 69 -3.69 -0.77 0.63
CA LEU A 69 -5.04 -0.86 0.07
C LEU A 69 -5.51 0.47 -0.51
N GLY A 70 -5.26 1.58 0.18
CA GLY A 70 -5.56 2.92 -0.33
C GLY A 70 -4.81 3.24 -1.62
N SER A 71 -3.53 2.85 -1.72
CA SER A 71 -2.75 2.99 -2.94
C SER A 71 -3.33 2.18 -4.10
N LEU A 72 -3.71 0.93 -3.87
CA LEU A 72 -4.33 0.07 -4.89
C LEU A 72 -5.65 0.67 -5.37
N LEU A 73 -6.51 1.09 -4.44
CA LEU A 73 -7.77 1.73 -4.76
C LEU A 73 -7.56 3.01 -5.56
N GLY A 74 -6.57 3.83 -5.19
CA GLY A 74 -6.20 5.03 -5.95
C GLY A 74 -5.85 4.72 -7.40
N THR A 75 -5.07 3.67 -7.64
CA THR A 75 -4.74 3.20 -9.00
C THR A 75 -5.99 2.76 -9.76
N VAL A 76 -6.87 1.97 -9.15
CA VAL A 76 -8.11 1.50 -9.81
C VAL A 76 -9.03 2.67 -10.14
N LEU A 77 -9.24 3.59 -9.19
CA LEU A 77 -10.07 4.78 -9.38
C LEU A 77 -9.50 5.68 -10.47
N TYR A 78 -8.18 5.79 -10.58
CA TYR A 78 -7.52 6.56 -11.63
C TYR A 78 -7.87 6.03 -13.04
N PHE A 79 -7.80 4.71 -13.26
CA PHE A 79 -8.19 4.11 -14.54
C PHE A 79 -9.69 4.23 -14.85
N ILE A 80 -10.55 4.20 -13.83
CA ILE A 80 -12.00 4.26 -14.03
C ILE A 80 -12.48 5.69 -14.26
N PHE A 81 -11.98 6.67 -13.50
CA PHE A 81 -12.53 8.03 -13.49
C PHE A 81 -11.69 9.03 -14.26
N VAL A 82 -10.36 8.92 -14.24
CA VAL A 82 -9.49 9.94 -14.85
C VAL A 82 -9.28 9.68 -16.33
N PHE A 83 -9.12 8.42 -16.73
CA PHE A 83 -8.92 8.06 -18.13
C PHE A 83 -10.06 8.51 -19.07
N PRO A 84 -11.35 8.29 -18.73
CA PRO A 84 -12.44 8.79 -19.54
C PRO A 84 -12.47 10.32 -19.64
N VAL A 85 -12.12 11.02 -18.55
CA VAL A 85 -12.02 12.49 -18.54
C VAL A 85 -10.90 12.99 -19.46
N LEU A 86 -9.82 12.23 -19.59
CA LEU A 86 -8.70 12.51 -20.49
C LEU A 86 -8.94 12.03 -21.93
N GLY A 87 -10.06 11.36 -22.22
CA GLY A 87 -10.35 10.76 -23.53
C GLY A 87 -9.43 9.59 -23.89
N ILE A 88 -8.79 8.96 -22.90
CA ILE A 88 -7.86 7.84 -23.09
C ILE A 88 -8.61 6.53 -22.83
N ASP A 89 -8.54 5.59 -23.77
CA ASP A 89 -9.10 4.25 -23.59
C ASP A 89 -8.19 3.41 -22.66
N PRO A 90 -8.69 2.98 -21.48
CA PRO A 90 -7.92 2.16 -20.54
C PRO A 90 -7.44 0.85 -21.16
N THR A 91 -8.23 0.29 -22.07
CA THR A 91 -7.98 -1.02 -22.70
C THR A 91 -6.70 -0.99 -23.53
N VAL A 92 -6.48 0.10 -24.26
CA VAL A 92 -5.31 0.27 -25.13
C VAL A 92 -4.04 0.45 -24.29
N VAL A 93 -4.12 1.24 -23.22
CA VAL A 93 -2.98 1.49 -22.34
C VAL A 93 -2.58 0.25 -21.56
N ILE A 94 -3.55 -0.51 -21.04
CA ILE A 94 -3.26 -1.75 -20.30
C ILE A 94 -2.70 -2.82 -21.24
N SER A 95 -3.32 -3.04 -22.41
CA SER A 95 -2.85 -4.05 -23.37
C SER A 95 -1.44 -3.73 -23.90
N THR A 96 -1.19 -2.48 -24.27
CA THR A 96 0.13 -2.04 -24.73
C THR A 96 1.17 -2.07 -23.60
N GLY A 97 0.78 -1.64 -22.40
CA GLY A 97 1.64 -1.70 -21.21
C GLY A 97 2.08 -3.12 -20.88
N ILE A 98 1.15 -4.08 -20.86
CA ILE A 98 1.44 -5.50 -20.63
C ILE A 98 2.36 -6.05 -21.73
N GLY A 99 2.08 -5.73 -23.01
CA GLY A 99 2.93 -6.14 -24.13
C GLY A 99 4.37 -5.64 -24.01
N ASN A 100 4.56 -4.38 -23.61
CA ASN A 100 5.88 -3.78 -23.41
C ASN A 100 6.63 -4.40 -22.22
N MET A 101 5.94 -4.66 -21.10
CA MET A 101 6.54 -5.36 -19.96
C MET A 101 6.95 -6.78 -20.33
N TRP A 102 6.11 -7.50 -21.08
CA TRP A 102 6.40 -8.85 -21.53
C TRP A 102 7.65 -8.87 -22.42
N ALA A 103 7.71 -7.96 -23.41
CA ALA A 103 8.88 -7.81 -24.28
C ALA A 103 10.16 -7.50 -23.50
N TRP A 104 10.10 -6.65 -22.49
CA TRP A 104 11.24 -6.36 -21.60
C TRP A 104 11.67 -7.58 -20.79
N VAL A 105 10.73 -8.31 -20.18
CA VAL A 105 11.03 -9.53 -19.41
C VAL A 105 11.66 -10.59 -20.31
N THR A 106 11.13 -10.82 -21.50
CA THR A 106 11.69 -11.78 -22.46
C THR A 106 13.01 -11.32 -23.08
N GLY A 107 13.32 -10.02 -23.03
CA GLY A 107 14.60 -9.47 -23.49
C GLY A 107 15.71 -9.46 -22.44
N LEU A 108 15.39 -9.83 -21.19
CA LEU A 108 16.37 -10.03 -20.11
C LEU A 108 16.98 -11.45 -20.10
N PHE A 109 16.37 -12.38 -20.85
CA PHE A 109 16.81 -13.77 -21.04
C PHE A 109 17.17 -14.01 -22.51
#